data_AF-A0A947VQW2-F1
#
_entry.id   AF-A0A947VQW2-F1
#
_cell.length_a   1.000
_cell.length_b   1.000
_cell.length_c   1.000
_cell.angle_alpha   90.00
_cell.angle_beta   90.00
_cell.angle_gamma   90.00
#
_symmetry.space_group_name_H-M   'P 1'
#
loop_
_entity.id
_entity.type
_entity.pdbx_description
1 polymer ?
#
loop_
_entity_poly.entity_id
_entity_poly.type
_entity_poly.pdbx_seq_one_letter_code
_entity_poly.pdbx_strand_id
1 'polypeptide(L)'
;MPFFLLGGEYSLPFWGRNWPLFLFFIAVLVGFNAFFAANWRIFTLLEGEDWDALGTLLEQRVFSKKRYDRRTVRLLINTSLLRGDLAIIDRLEAVLRSQRPTALRRDAVLFGAARFLRNDTEATVGFLEEFADGKGVENPAWIRFYRAFSLVLAKRAAEAAPLLEPS
;
A
#
# COMPACT_ATOMS: atom_id res chain seq x y z
N MET A 1 -40.84 -4.58 -0.53
CA MET A 1 -42.02 -4.61 -1.44
C MET A 1 -41.85 -5.62 -2.58
N PRO A 2 -41.60 -6.92 -2.31
CA PRO A 2 -42.11 -7.98 -3.22
C PRO A 2 -42.79 -9.17 -2.49
N PHE A 3 -42.72 -9.25 -1.16
CA PHE A 3 -43.31 -10.36 -0.39
C PHE A 3 -44.84 -10.35 -0.38
N PHE A 4 -45.46 -9.18 -0.48
CA PHE A 4 -46.92 -9.04 -0.44
C PHE A 4 -47.60 -9.25 -1.80
N LEU A 5 -46.86 -9.29 -2.91
CA LEU A 5 -47.43 -9.37 -4.26
C LEU A 5 -47.47 -10.80 -4.85
N LEU A 6 -46.66 -11.74 -4.32
CA LEU A 6 -46.50 -13.08 -4.91
C LEU A 6 -47.36 -14.17 -4.25
N GLY A 7 -48.03 -13.89 -3.13
CA GLY A 7 -48.81 -14.89 -2.40
C GLY A 7 -47.93 -15.97 -1.73
N GLY A 8 -48.38 -16.50 -0.59
CA GLY A 8 -47.63 -17.51 0.18
C GLY A 8 -47.25 -18.74 -0.65
N GLU A 9 -48.06 -19.11 -1.65
CA GLU A 9 -47.88 -20.30 -2.49
C GLU A 9 -46.66 -20.23 -3.44
N TYR A 10 -46.29 -19.04 -3.93
CA TYR A 10 -45.09 -18.88 -4.79
C TYR A 10 -43.80 -18.65 -4.00
N SER A 11 -43.92 -18.16 -2.76
CA SER A 11 -42.76 -17.83 -1.93
C SER A 11 -42.00 -19.08 -1.44
N LEU A 12 -42.72 -20.12 -0.99
CA LEU A 12 -42.13 -21.37 -0.49
C LEU A 12 -41.21 -22.08 -1.50
N PRO A 13 -41.63 -22.36 -2.75
CA PRO A 13 -40.74 -22.98 -3.74
C PRO A 13 -39.61 -22.04 -4.21
N PHE A 14 -39.82 -20.71 -4.20
CA PHE A 14 -38.76 -19.75 -4.46
C PHE A 14 -37.64 -19.82 -3.42
N TRP A 15 -37.98 -19.85 -2.13
CA TRP A 15 -36.98 -20.01 -1.06
C TRP A 15 -36.30 -21.38 -1.10
N GLY A 16 -37.04 -22.45 -1.35
CA GLY A 16 -36.49 -23.79 -1.51
C GLY A 16 -35.53 -23.94 -2.70
N ARG A 17 -35.70 -23.15 -3.77
CA ARG A 17 -34.80 -23.16 -4.93
C ARG A 17 -33.64 -22.18 -4.83
N ASN A 18 -33.82 -21.06 -4.11
CA ASN A 18 -32.84 -19.97 -4.01
C ASN A 18 -32.08 -19.95 -2.68
N TRP A 19 -32.29 -20.91 -1.75
CA TRP A 19 -31.56 -20.97 -0.49
C TRP A 19 -30.03 -20.90 -0.62
N PRO A 20 -29.36 -21.44 -1.68
CA PRO A 20 -27.92 -21.29 -1.82
C PRO A 20 -27.51 -19.84 -2.06
N LEU A 21 -28.35 -19.04 -2.73
CA LEU A 21 -28.12 -17.61 -2.93
C LEU A 21 -28.21 -16.84 -1.60
N PHE A 22 -29.14 -17.20 -0.73
CA PHE A 22 -29.23 -16.63 0.61
C PHE A 22 -28.02 -16.98 1.46
N LEU A 23 -27.58 -18.23 1.44
CA LEU A 23 -26.38 -18.65 2.16
C LEU A 23 -25.13 -17.96 1.62
N PHE A 24 -25.00 -17.82 0.30
CA PHE A 24 -23.93 -17.04 -0.32
C PHE A 24 -23.96 -15.58 0.14
N PHE A 25 -25.14 -14.95 0.16
CA PHE A 25 -25.28 -13.57 0.62
C PHE A 25 -24.88 -13.41 2.09
N ILE A 26 -25.30 -14.33 2.96
CA ILE A 26 -24.89 -14.36 4.37
C ILE A 26 -23.37 -14.54 4.49
N ALA A 27 -22.77 -15.45 3.72
CA ALA A 27 -21.34 -15.69 3.74
C ALA A 27 -20.55 -14.43 3.34
N VAL A 28 -21.00 -13.74 2.28
CA VAL A 28 -20.42 -12.46 1.85
C VAL A 28 -20.57 -11.39 2.94
N LEU A 29 -21.75 -11.26 3.53
CA LEU A 29 -22.04 -10.26 4.56
C LEU A 29 -21.21 -10.49 5.82
N VAL A 30 -21.08 -11.74 6.27
CA VAL A 30 -20.20 -12.10 7.39
C VAL A 30 -18.74 -11.82 7.05
N GLY A 31 -18.30 -12.16 5.84
CA GLY A 31 -16.94 -11.88 5.37
C GLY A 31 -16.59 -10.39 5.41
N PHE A 32 -17.46 -9.53 4.89
CA PHE A 32 -17.28 -8.09 4.92
C PHE A 32 -17.28 -7.55 6.37
N ASN A 33 -18.25 -7.94 7.20
CA ASN A 33 -18.31 -7.48 8.58
C ASN A 33 -17.08 -7.91 9.40
N ALA A 34 -16.63 -9.14 9.23
CA ALA A 34 -15.41 -9.62 9.89
C ALA A 34 -14.17 -8.84 9.43
N PHE A 35 -14.04 -8.56 8.13
CA PHE A 35 -12.94 -7.75 7.59
C PHE A 35 -12.94 -6.33 8.16
N PHE A 36 -14.11 -5.68 8.23
CA PHE A 36 -14.26 -4.35 8.81
C PHE A 36 -13.93 -4.36 10.29
N ALA A 37 -14.48 -5.29 11.07
CA ALA A 37 -14.20 -5.40 12.50
C ALA A 37 -12.70 -5.57 12.79
N ALA A 38 -12.01 -6.43 12.02
CA ALA A 38 -10.58 -6.67 12.20
C ALA A 38 -9.70 -5.44 11.88
N ASN A 39 -10.18 -4.54 11.03
CA ASN A 39 -9.45 -3.35 10.59
C ASN A 39 -10.06 -2.03 11.12
N TRP A 40 -11.10 -2.10 11.93
CA TRP A 40 -11.87 -0.96 12.41
C TRP A 40 -10.96 0.11 13.02
N ARG A 41 -10.02 -0.31 13.87
CA ARG A 41 -9.07 0.61 14.51
C ARG A 41 -8.20 1.40 13.52
N ILE A 42 -7.81 0.82 12.38
CA ILE A 42 -7.09 1.59 11.36
C ILE A 42 -8.03 2.59 10.71
N PHE A 43 -9.25 2.18 10.36
CA PHE A 43 -10.22 3.05 9.70
C PHE A 43 -10.62 4.23 10.58
N THR A 44 -10.94 4.00 11.85
CA THR A 44 -11.28 5.08 12.79
C THR A 44 -10.15 6.08 12.96
N LEU A 45 -8.90 5.62 13.06
CA LEU A 45 -7.75 6.52 13.19
C LEU A 45 -7.49 7.30 11.89
N LEU A 46 -7.72 6.66 10.73
CA LEU A 46 -7.57 7.31 9.43
C LEU A 46 -8.66 8.36 9.18
N GLU A 47 -9.91 8.04 9.50
CA GLU A 47 -11.07 8.95 9.39
C GLU A 47 -10.98 10.11 10.38
N GLY A 48 -10.43 9.86 11.57
CA GLY A 48 -10.16 10.90 12.57
C GLY A 48 -8.90 11.71 12.31
N GLU A 49 -8.16 11.43 11.24
CA GLU A 49 -6.86 12.05 10.90
C GLU A 49 -5.85 12.01 12.07
N ASP A 50 -5.95 11.00 12.94
CA ASP A 50 -5.05 10.80 14.07
C ASP A 50 -3.78 10.08 13.60
N TRP A 51 -2.92 10.85 12.93
CA TRP A 51 -1.70 10.35 12.31
C TRP A 51 -0.71 9.78 13.34
N ASP A 52 -0.68 10.31 14.55
CA ASP A 52 0.23 9.87 15.62
C ASP A 52 -0.15 8.50 16.16
N ALA A 53 -1.43 8.31 16.51
CA ALA A 53 -1.91 7.01 16.97
C ALA A 53 -1.88 5.97 15.83
N LEU A 54 -2.17 6.40 14.60
CA LEU A 54 -2.08 5.53 13.41
C LEU A 54 -0.64 5.07 13.18
N GLY A 55 0.33 5.98 13.22
CA GLY A 55 1.76 5.67 13.12
C GLY A 55 2.18 4.64 14.17
N THR A 56 1.89 4.90 15.43
CA THR A 56 2.20 4.00 16.55
C THR A 56 1.61 2.60 16.35
N LEU A 57 0.34 2.51 15.92
CA LEU A 57 -0.32 1.23 15.66
C LEU A 57 0.37 0.46 14.52
N LEU A 58 0.73 1.15 13.45
CA LEU A 58 1.36 0.55 12.27
C LEU A 58 2.79 0.11 12.57
N GLU A 59 3.55 0.92 13.30
CA GLU A 59 4.87 0.55 13.80
C GLU A 59 4.83 -0.72 14.64
N GLN A 60 3.86 -0.83 15.57
CA GLN A 60 3.69 -2.05 16.37
C GLN A 60 3.38 -3.27 15.49
N ARG A 61 2.57 -3.11 14.45
CA ARG A 61 2.24 -4.20 13.51
C ARG A 61 3.46 -4.64 12.70
N VAL A 62 4.24 -3.68 12.21
CA VAL A 62 5.41 -3.94 11.38
C VAL A 62 6.56 -4.49 12.22
N PHE A 63 6.98 -3.77 13.25
CA PHE A 63 8.23 -4.07 13.97
C PHE A 63 8.04 -5.11 15.08
N SER A 64 6.92 -5.08 15.81
CA SER A 64 6.67 -6.07 16.87
C SER A 64 6.03 -7.34 16.31
N LYS A 65 4.98 -7.21 15.49
CA LYS A 65 4.22 -8.36 14.95
C LYS A 65 4.76 -8.88 13.62
N LYS A 66 5.83 -8.29 13.06
CA LYS A 66 6.48 -8.69 11.80
C LYS A 66 5.51 -8.82 10.62
N ARG A 67 4.46 -7.99 10.59
CA ARG A 67 3.47 -7.97 9.49
C ARG A 67 3.93 -7.01 8.40
N TYR A 68 4.45 -7.57 7.31
CA TYR A 68 4.95 -6.83 6.14
C TYR A 68 4.01 -6.94 4.93
N ASP A 69 2.70 -6.99 5.18
CA ASP A 69 1.73 -6.96 4.08
C ASP A 69 1.73 -5.59 3.39
N ARG A 70 1.27 -5.58 2.13
CA ARG A 70 1.29 -4.39 1.27
C ARG A 70 0.57 -3.19 1.87
N ARG A 71 -0.59 -3.42 2.49
CA ARG A 71 -1.40 -2.34 3.05
C ARG A 71 -0.67 -1.71 4.23
N THR A 72 -0.18 -2.52 5.16
CA THR A 72 0.50 -2.04 6.36
C THR A 72 1.78 -1.27 6.03
N VAL A 73 2.63 -1.80 5.13
CA VAL A 73 3.88 -1.15 4.71
C VAL A 73 3.60 0.22 4.07
N ARG A 74 2.70 0.28 3.09
CA ARG A 74 2.37 1.54 2.40
C ARG A 74 1.76 2.57 3.32
N LEU A 75 0.82 2.14 4.17
CA LEU A 75 0.18 3.05 5.11
C LEU A 75 1.19 3.59 6.10
N LEU A 76 2.12 2.76 6.59
CA LEU A 76 3.18 3.22 7.47
C LEU A 76 4.08 4.26 6.79
N ILE A 77 4.51 4.01 5.54
CA ILE A 77 5.34 4.97 4.79
C ILE A 77 4.57 6.28 4.62
N ASN A 78 3.34 6.24 4.12
CA ASN A 78 2.54 7.45 3.88
C ASN A 78 2.26 8.24 5.17
N THR A 79 1.87 7.56 6.25
CA THR A 79 1.66 8.21 7.56
C THR A 79 2.96 8.80 8.10
N SER A 80 4.10 8.12 7.92
CA SER A 80 5.40 8.64 8.35
C SER A 80 5.82 9.87 7.53
N LEU A 81 5.56 9.86 6.22
CA LEU A 81 5.79 11.02 5.34
C LEU A 81 4.96 12.23 5.77
N LEU A 82 3.67 12.03 6.06
CA LEU A 82 2.78 13.11 6.54
C LEU A 82 3.25 13.70 7.87
N ARG A 83 3.80 12.87 8.76
CA ARG A 83 4.35 13.30 10.06
C ARG A 83 5.77 13.88 9.95
N GLY A 84 6.41 13.77 8.79
CA GLY A 84 7.84 14.08 8.63
C GLY A 84 8.78 13.13 9.36
N ASP A 85 8.29 11.97 9.80
CA ASP A 85 9.08 10.98 10.54
C ASP A 85 9.86 10.07 9.58
N LEU A 86 10.95 10.63 9.09
CA LEU A 86 11.84 9.96 8.15
C LEU A 86 12.62 8.80 8.79
N ALA A 87 12.86 8.84 10.11
CA ALA A 87 13.61 7.80 10.82
C ALA A 87 12.88 6.44 10.78
N ILE A 88 11.55 6.45 10.88
CA ILE A 88 10.73 5.24 10.74
C ILE A 88 10.83 4.64 9.33
N ILE A 89 10.94 5.48 8.30
CA ILE A 89 11.10 5.02 6.92
C ILE A 89 12.45 4.30 6.74
N ASP A 90 13.54 4.83 7.32
CA ASP A 90 14.86 4.18 7.27
C ASP A 90 14.86 2.84 7.98
N ARG A 91 14.27 2.81 9.17
CA ARG A 91 14.14 1.57 9.95
C ARG A 91 13.33 0.52 9.20
N LEU A 92 12.23 0.94 8.57
CA LEU A 92 11.41 0.07 7.74
C LEU A 92 12.20 -0.45 6.54
N GLU A 93 12.93 0.41 5.84
CA GLU A 93 13.75 -0.01 4.70
C GLU A 93 14.78 -1.07 5.12
N ALA A 94 15.53 -0.83 6.20
CA ALA A 94 16.55 -1.77 6.68
C ALA A 94 15.94 -3.14 7.04
N VAL A 95 14.76 -3.14 7.65
CA VAL A 95 14.02 -4.36 7.99
C VAL A 95 13.52 -5.07 6.74
N LEU A 96 12.98 -4.36 5.76
CA LEU A 96 12.52 -4.98 4.52
C LEU A 96 13.68 -5.51 3.68
N ARG A 97 14.80 -4.77 3.60
CA ARG A 97 16.00 -5.21 2.89
C ARG A 97 16.54 -6.53 3.44
N SER A 98 16.52 -6.72 4.76
CA SER A 98 17.00 -7.94 5.42
C SER A 98 16.00 -9.09 5.45
N GLN A 99 14.71 -8.82 5.72
CA GLN A 99 13.72 -9.88 5.98
C GLN A 99 12.78 -10.14 4.81
N ARG A 100 12.48 -9.13 3.99
CA ARG A 100 11.47 -9.18 2.91
C ARG A 100 11.89 -8.32 1.71
N PRO A 101 13.01 -8.64 1.03
CA PRO A 101 13.53 -7.83 -0.07
C PRO A 101 12.53 -7.68 -1.22
N THR A 102 11.68 -8.68 -1.43
CA THR A 102 10.58 -8.62 -2.41
C THR A 102 9.56 -7.52 -2.08
N ALA A 103 9.27 -7.29 -0.79
CA ALA A 103 8.34 -6.22 -0.38
C ALA A 103 8.98 -4.84 -0.55
N LEU A 104 10.28 -4.70 -0.25
CA LEU A 104 11.04 -3.47 -0.52
C LEU A 104 10.99 -3.13 -2.01
N ARG A 105 11.32 -4.09 -2.86
CA ARG A 105 11.33 -3.92 -4.32
C ARG A 105 9.96 -3.55 -4.88
N ARG A 106 8.89 -4.20 -4.41
CA ARG A 106 7.51 -3.87 -4.80
C ARG A 106 7.18 -2.40 -4.53
N ASP A 107 7.53 -1.92 -3.34
CA ASP A 107 7.16 -0.58 -2.86
C ASP A 107 8.31 0.45 -3.03
N ALA A 108 9.32 0.14 -3.85
CA ALA A 108 10.53 0.95 -4.03
C ALA A 108 10.22 2.40 -4.44
N VAL A 109 9.15 2.62 -5.21
CA VAL A 109 8.70 3.96 -5.63
C VAL A 109 8.43 4.86 -4.41
N LEU A 110 7.81 4.33 -3.35
CA LEU A 110 7.50 5.09 -2.14
C LEU A 110 8.76 5.46 -1.35
N PHE A 111 9.72 4.55 -1.26
CA PHE A 111 11.02 4.82 -0.64
C PHE A 111 11.83 5.84 -1.44
N GLY A 112 11.78 5.78 -2.78
CA GLY A 112 12.37 6.80 -3.65
C GLY A 112 11.76 8.18 -3.42
N ALA A 113 10.43 8.26 -3.38
CA ALA A 113 9.72 9.50 -3.05
C ALA A 113 10.08 10.04 -1.66
N ALA A 114 10.20 9.18 -0.65
CA ALA A 114 10.62 9.56 0.70
C ALA A 114 12.03 10.17 0.73
N ARG A 115 12.97 9.63 -0.06
CA ARG A 115 14.33 10.13 -0.15
C ARG A 115 14.42 11.49 -0.85
N PHE A 116 13.57 11.76 -1.83
CA PHE A 116 13.50 13.10 -2.44
C PHE A 116 13.21 14.21 -1.43
N LEU A 117 12.34 13.95 -0.45
CA LEU A 117 12.03 14.94 0.59
C LEU A 117 13.25 15.29 1.47
N ARG A 118 14.29 14.44 1.48
CA ARG A 118 15.53 14.68 2.24
C ARG A 118 16.54 15.55 1.50
N ASN A 119 16.29 15.84 0.23
CA ASN A 119 17.21 16.58 -0.64
C ASN A 119 18.61 15.92 -0.77
N ASP A 120 18.72 14.61 -0.53
CA ASP A 120 19.93 13.82 -0.77
C ASP A 120 19.84 13.17 -2.15
N THR A 121 20.28 13.91 -3.16
CA THR A 121 20.15 13.52 -4.57
C THR A 121 20.98 12.30 -4.92
N GLU A 122 22.20 12.19 -4.41
CA GLU A 122 23.11 11.07 -4.71
C GLU A 122 22.63 9.76 -4.06
N ALA A 123 22.20 9.80 -2.78
CA ALA A 123 21.63 8.62 -2.14
C ALA A 123 20.31 8.17 -2.79
N THR A 124 19.57 9.11 -3.39
CA THR A 124 18.35 8.81 -4.15
C THR A 124 18.67 8.12 -5.47
N VAL A 125 19.67 8.61 -6.22
CA VAL A 125 20.16 7.97 -7.45
C VAL A 125 20.59 6.53 -7.15
N GLY A 126 21.46 6.32 -6.15
CA GLY A 126 21.98 5.01 -5.82
C GLY A 126 20.90 3.99 -5.43
N PHE A 127 19.85 4.44 -4.75
CA PHE A 127 18.69 3.60 -4.44
C PHE A 127 17.91 3.19 -5.67
N LEU A 128 17.59 4.15 -6.53
CA LEU A 128 16.74 3.92 -7.70
C LEU A 128 17.47 3.07 -8.75
N GLU A 129 18.80 3.13 -8.79
CA GLU A 129 19.65 2.24 -9.60
C GLU A 129 19.42 0.77 -9.28
N GLU A 130 19.27 0.42 -7.99
CA GLU A 130 19.05 -0.97 -7.52
C GLU A 130 17.76 -1.59 -8.10
N PHE A 131 16.80 -0.74 -8.50
CA PHE A 131 15.50 -1.13 -9.02
C PHE A 131 15.29 -0.74 -10.49
N ALA A 132 16.35 -0.30 -11.18
CA ALA A 132 16.28 0.16 -12.57
C ALA A 132 15.93 -0.96 -13.56
N ASP A 133 16.13 -2.23 -13.17
CA ASP A 133 15.71 -3.39 -13.98
C ASP A 133 14.19 -3.54 -14.10
N GLY A 134 13.43 -2.81 -13.28
CA GLY A 134 11.97 -2.79 -13.25
C GLY A 134 11.32 -4.10 -12.78
N LYS A 135 12.11 -5.13 -12.45
CA LYS A 135 11.56 -6.45 -12.11
C LYS A 135 10.98 -6.42 -10.70
N GLY A 136 9.73 -6.86 -10.56
CA GLY A 136 9.06 -6.96 -9.25
C GLY A 136 8.74 -5.61 -8.60
N VAL A 137 8.95 -4.49 -9.31
CA VAL A 137 8.51 -3.16 -8.93
C VAL A 137 7.07 -2.98 -9.38
N GLU A 138 6.21 -2.36 -8.56
CA GLU A 138 4.82 -2.12 -8.95
C GLU A 138 4.70 -1.18 -10.16
N ASN A 139 5.49 -0.12 -10.20
CA ASN A 139 5.49 0.83 -11.30
C ASN A 139 6.92 1.19 -11.73
N PRO A 140 7.48 0.44 -12.70
CA PRO A 140 8.85 0.66 -13.17
C PRO A 140 9.01 1.99 -13.94
N ALA A 141 7.94 2.52 -14.54
CA ALA A 141 7.97 3.83 -15.19
C ALA A 141 8.24 4.95 -14.16
N TRP A 142 7.64 4.86 -12.97
CA TRP A 142 7.94 5.80 -11.88
C TRP A 142 9.37 5.69 -11.38
N ILE A 143 9.96 4.48 -11.31
CA ILE A 143 11.39 4.34 -10.97
C ILE A 143 12.27 4.99 -12.04
N ARG A 144 11.99 4.75 -13.32
CA ARG A 144 12.73 5.37 -14.44
C ARG A 144 12.64 6.90 -14.37
N PHE A 145 11.43 7.43 -14.17
CA PHE A 145 11.19 8.86 -14.03
C PHE A 145 11.92 9.45 -12.82
N TYR A 146 11.75 8.85 -11.63
CA TYR A 146 12.43 9.30 -10.42
C TYR A 146 13.94 9.25 -10.57
N ARG A 147 14.49 8.21 -11.22
CA ARG A 147 15.93 8.12 -11.44
C ARG A 147 16.41 9.26 -12.34
N ALA A 148 15.76 9.47 -13.48
CA ALA A 148 16.08 10.57 -14.38
C ALA A 148 15.98 11.94 -13.67
N PHE A 149 14.92 12.14 -12.89
CA PHE A 149 14.72 13.37 -12.13
C PHE A 149 15.82 13.58 -11.08
N SER A 150 16.21 12.53 -10.35
CA SER A 150 17.31 12.59 -9.38
C SER A 150 18.67 12.90 -10.02
N LEU A 151 18.94 12.39 -11.23
CA LEU A 151 20.15 12.70 -12.01
C LEU A 151 20.16 14.16 -12.47
N VAL A 152 19.01 14.71 -12.88
CA VAL A 152 18.89 16.14 -13.23
C VAL A 152 19.18 17.01 -12.00
N LEU A 153 18.60 16.68 -10.84
CA LEU A 153 18.85 17.41 -9.59
C LEU A 153 20.32 17.31 -9.15
N ALA A 154 20.97 16.18 -9.41
CA ALA A 154 22.41 15.97 -9.19
C ALA A 154 23.32 16.68 -10.23
N LYS A 155 22.76 17.53 -11.11
CA LYS A 155 23.48 18.20 -12.22
C LYS A 155 24.11 17.24 -13.24
N ARG A 156 23.60 16.01 -13.34
CA ARG A 156 24.01 14.95 -14.27
C ARG A 156 22.98 14.77 -15.38
N ALA A 157 22.50 15.88 -15.96
CA ALA A 157 21.41 15.88 -16.93
C ALA A 157 21.73 15.05 -18.20
N ALA A 158 23.00 14.94 -18.59
CA ALA A 158 23.43 14.12 -19.73
C ALA A 158 23.10 12.63 -19.53
N GLU A 159 23.17 12.13 -18.30
CA GLU A 159 22.84 10.74 -17.96
C GLU A 159 21.31 10.53 -17.83
N ALA A 160 20.55 11.59 -17.58
CA ALA A 160 19.10 11.55 -17.48
C ALA A 160 18.39 11.50 -18.84
N ALA A 161 18.98 12.10 -19.88
CA ALA A 161 18.40 12.18 -21.23
C ALA A 161 17.91 10.84 -21.80
N PRO A 162 18.73 9.77 -21.85
CA PRO A 162 18.28 8.46 -22.38
C PRO A 162 17.15 7.83 -21.54
N LEU A 163 17.00 8.24 -20.28
CA LEU A 163 15.95 7.74 -19.39
C LEU A 163 14.62 8.49 -19.56
N LEU A 164 14.59 9.65 -20.22
CA LEU A 164 13.37 10.43 -20.44
C LEU A 164 12.82 10.28 -21.86
N GLU A 165 13.64 9.84 -22.80
CA GLU A 165 13.21 9.59 -24.17
C GLU A 165 12.29 8.36 -24.23
N PRO A 166 11.06 8.48 -24.79
CA PRO A 166 10.19 7.34 -24.98
C PRO A 166 10.87 6.35 -25.92
N SER A 167 10.95 5.10 -25.47
CA SER A 167 11.48 3.96 -26.24
C SER A 167 10.48 3.49 -27.29
#